data_AF-A0A925SQT6-F1
#
_entry.id   AF-A0A925SQT6-F1
#
_cell.length_a   1.000
_cell.length_b   1.000
_cell.length_c   1.000
_cell.angle_alpha   90.00
_cell.angle_beta   90.00
_cell.angle_gamma   90.00
#
_symmetry.space_group_name_H-M   'P 1'
#
loop_
_entity.id
_entity.type
_entity.pdbx_description
1 polymer ?
#
loop_
_entity_poly.entity_id
_entity_poly.type
_entity_poly.pdbx_seq_one_letter_code
_entity_poly.pdbx_strand_id
1 'polypeptide(L)'
;FWMTFSDNYLKHLEVLQNVGMTRIDEVEYNGQKIVPIQFLKALLPDPGSLGPLTKGKTCIGVIARGIKDGKRKQVYIYNICDHEACYKEVQSQAISYTTGVPAVVGAIMMLTGKWHAPGVWNMEQFDPELFLDVLGPMGLPTVVIDGGEWSEL
;
A
#
# COMPACT_ATOMS: atom_id res chain seq x y z
N PHE A 1 8.26 -10.05 -2.62
CA PHE A 1 7.64 -8.74 -2.39
C PHE A 1 8.76 -7.73 -2.15
N TRP A 2 8.64 -6.51 -2.67
CA TRP A 2 9.63 -5.45 -2.55
C TRP A 2 8.92 -4.14 -2.17
N MET A 3 9.57 -3.31 -1.35
CA MET A 3 9.07 -2.02 -0.91
C MET A 3 10.19 -0.97 -0.95
N THR A 4 9.85 0.25 -1.34
CA THR A 4 10.81 1.35 -1.44
C THR A 4 11.07 1.98 -0.09
N PHE A 5 12.35 2.14 0.27
CA PHE A 5 12.80 2.93 1.41
C PHE A 5 13.94 3.85 0.96
N SER A 6 13.89 5.11 1.37
CA SER A 6 15.01 6.03 1.13
C SER A 6 16.06 5.88 2.24
N ASP A 7 17.32 6.15 1.91
CA ASP A 7 18.41 6.14 2.89
C ASP A 7 18.13 7.08 4.06
N ASN A 8 17.54 8.24 3.78
CA ASN A 8 17.18 9.20 4.83
C ASN A 8 16.13 8.63 5.80
N TYR A 9 15.11 7.93 5.30
CA TYR A 9 14.10 7.29 6.15
C TYR A 9 14.73 6.20 7.02
N LEU A 10 15.53 5.33 6.41
CA LEU A 10 16.25 4.27 7.13
C LEU A 10 17.18 4.85 8.19
N LYS A 11 17.86 5.97 7.90
CA LYS A 11 18.74 6.63 8.85
C LYS A 11 17.99 7.15 10.07
N HIS A 12 16.81 7.74 9.88
CA HIS A 12 16.00 8.21 11.01
C HIS A 12 15.53 7.05 11.89
N LEU A 13 15.10 5.94 11.29
CA LEU A 13 14.74 4.74 12.06
C LEU A 13 15.92 4.17 12.83
N GLU A 14 17.10 4.07 12.20
CA GLU A 14 18.32 3.60 12.84
C GLU A 14 18.69 4.47 14.04
N VAL A 15 18.64 5.81 13.89
CA VAL A 15 18.93 6.75 14.99
C VAL A 15 17.94 6.57 16.13
N LEU A 16 16.63 6.53 15.86
CA LEU A 16 15.58 6.34 16.86
C LEU A 16 15.73 5.01 17.60
N GLN A 17 16.11 3.95 16.88
CA GLN A 17 16.38 2.64 17.47
C GLN A 17 17.63 2.67 18.36
N ASN A 18 18.73 3.27 17.89
CA ASN A 18 19.99 3.33 18.62
C ASN A 18 19.88 4.09 19.95
N VAL A 19 19.03 5.12 20.01
CA VAL A 19 18.76 5.85 21.27
C VAL A 19 17.64 5.23 22.10
N GLY A 20 17.07 4.08 21.67
CA GLY A 20 16.06 3.33 22.41
C GLY A 20 14.64 3.89 22.34
N MET A 21 14.35 4.86 21.47
CA MET A 21 13.02 5.48 21.34
C MET A 21 11.97 4.53 20.76
N THR A 22 12.39 3.41 20.16
CA THR A 22 11.49 2.37 19.63
C THR A 22 11.22 1.23 20.61
N ARG A 23 11.76 1.29 21.83
CA ARG A 23 11.53 0.28 22.88
C ARG A 23 10.07 0.21 23.31
N ILE A 24 9.65 -1.00 23.65
CA ILE A 24 8.30 -1.33 24.13
C ILE A 24 8.24 -1.58 25.64
N ASP A 25 9.40 -1.73 26.27
CA ASP A 25 9.52 -1.93 27.71
C ASP A 25 9.64 -0.58 28.45
N GLU A 26 9.29 -0.59 29.74
CA GLU A 26 9.22 0.62 30.56
C GLU A 26 10.60 1.15 30.93
N VAL A 27 10.73 2.47 30.96
CA VAL A 27 11.87 3.21 31.53
C VAL A 27 11.35 4.13 32.63
N GLU A 28 12.00 4.10 33.80
CA GLU A 28 11.68 5.02 34.89
C GLU A 28 12.34 6.38 34.65
N TYR A 29 11.53 7.44 34.65
CA TYR A 29 11.98 8.82 34.51
C TYR A 29 11.20 9.71 35.46
N ASN A 30 11.89 10.35 36.41
CA ASN A 30 11.28 11.22 37.43
C ASN A 30 10.10 10.57 38.19
N GLY A 31 10.23 9.30 38.55
CA GLY A 31 9.20 8.55 39.28
C GLY A 31 8.00 8.10 38.43
N GLN A 32 8.05 8.28 37.10
CA GLN A 32 7.04 7.78 36.17
C GLN A 32 7.64 6.69 35.28
N LYS A 33 6.81 5.67 34.98
CA LYS A 33 7.15 4.63 34.01
C LYS A 33 6.67 5.06 32.64
N ILE A 34 7.60 5.15 31.69
CA ILE A 34 7.33 5.59 30.32
C ILE A 34 7.71 4.46 29.36
N VAL A 35 6.83 4.16 28.40
CA VAL A 35 7.16 3.29 27.26
C VAL A 35 7.65 4.16 26.09
N PRO A 36 8.94 4.10 25.69
CA PRO A 36 9.51 5.06 24.74
C PRO A 36 8.75 5.20 23.42
N ILE A 37 8.30 4.09 22.81
CA ILE A 37 7.56 4.15 21.54
C ILE A 37 6.23 4.91 21.64
N GLN A 38 5.57 4.87 22.81
CA GLN A 38 4.33 5.62 23.04
C GLN A 38 4.62 7.12 23.16
N PHE A 39 5.72 7.48 23.81
CA PHE A 39 6.16 8.87 23.89
C PHE A 39 6.60 9.40 22.53
N LEU A 40 7.34 8.60 21.74
CA LEU A 40 7.68 8.95 20.36
C LEU A 40 6.44 9.22 19.52
N LYS A 41 5.40 8.37 19.63
CA LYS A 41 4.12 8.58 18.94
C LYS A 41 3.49 9.93 19.27
N ALA A 42 3.58 10.39 20.52
CA ALA A 42 3.04 11.69 20.93
C ALA A 42 3.83 12.89 20.38
N LEU A 43 5.12 12.70 20.08
CA LEU A 43 5.98 13.74 19.49
C LEU A 43 5.86 13.83 17.96
N LEU A 44 5.57 12.70 17.30
CA LEU A 44 5.41 12.65 15.85
C LEU A 44 4.13 13.40 15.42
N PRO A 45 4.12 14.00 14.22
CA PRO A 45 2.92 14.63 13.69
C PRO A 45 1.78 13.61 13.55
N ASP A 46 0.55 14.07 13.73
CA ASP A 46 -0.64 13.23 13.51
C ASP A 46 -0.63 12.70 12.06
N PRO A 47 -0.63 11.38 11.83
CA PRO A 47 -0.69 10.80 10.50
C PRO A 47 -1.83 11.36 9.64
N GLY A 48 -2.98 11.67 10.24
CA GLY A 48 -4.13 12.26 9.53
C GLY A 48 -3.86 13.65 8.97
N SER A 49 -3.01 14.44 9.65
CA SER A 49 -2.65 15.80 9.25
C SER A 49 -1.61 15.86 8.13
N LEU A 50 -1.02 14.72 7.74
CA LEU A 50 0.02 14.68 6.70
C LEU A 50 -0.57 14.75 5.28
N GLY A 51 -1.86 14.48 5.10
CA GLY A 51 -2.56 14.51 3.81
C GLY A 51 -2.25 15.75 2.96
N PRO A 52 -2.48 16.99 3.45
CA PRO A 52 -2.24 18.20 2.67
C PRO A 52 -0.75 18.54 2.46
N LEU A 53 0.17 17.94 3.22
CA LEU A 53 1.61 18.16 3.09
C LEU A 53 2.29 17.17 2.14
N THR A 54 1.67 16.00 1.92
CA THR A 54 2.26 14.91 1.16
C THR A 54 2.12 15.17 -0.34
N LYS A 55 3.23 15.12 -1.06
CA LYS A 55 3.29 15.29 -2.52
C LYS A 55 3.96 14.08 -3.17
N GLY A 56 3.69 13.89 -4.45
CA GLY A 56 4.25 12.80 -5.25
C GLY A 56 3.23 11.71 -5.52
N LYS A 57 3.74 10.55 -5.92
CA LYS A 57 2.93 9.44 -6.43
C LYS A 57 3.36 8.12 -5.83
N THR A 58 2.42 7.20 -5.68
CA THR A 58 2.68 5.80 -5.38
C THR A 58 2.71 5.01 -6.70
N CYS A 59 3.48 3.93 -6.71
CA CYS A 59 3.49 2.94 -7.78
C CYS A 59 3.45 1.56 -7.14
N ILE A 60 2.36 0.82 -7.35
CA ILE A 60 2.18 -0.52 -6.79
C ILE A 60 1.82 -1.45 -7.93
N GLY A 61 2.52 -2.56 -8.05
CA GLY A 61 2.31 -3.48 -9.16
C GLY A 61 3.01 -4.82 -8.98
N VAL A 62 2.82 -5.68 -9.98
CA VAL A 62 3.34 -7.04 -10.04
C VAL A 62 4.06 -7.21 -11.37
N ILE A 63 5.32 -7.62 -11.32
CA ILE A 63 6.05 -8.16 -12.48
C ILE A 63 5.83 -9.66 -12.48
N ALA A 64 5.00 -10.14 -13.41
CA ALA A 64 4.71 -11.55 -13.60
C ALA A 64 5.59 -12.12 -14.73
N ARG A 65 6.22 -13.26 -14.46
CA ARG A 65 7.05 -14.02 -15.41
C ARG A 65 6.48 -15.42 -15.56
N GLY A 66 6.32 -15.88 -16.80
CA GLY A 66 5.77 -17.21 -17.06
C GLY A 66 5.97 -17.66 -18.50
N ILE A 67 5.29 -18.74 -18.85
CA ILE A 67 5.24 -19.30 -20.21
C ILE A 67 3.82 -19.12 -20.75
N LYS A 68 3.70 -18.56 -21.95
CA LYS A 68 2.44 -18.47 -22.70
C LYS A 68 2.70 -18.93 -24.13
N ASP A 69 1.87 -19.82 -24.64
CA ASP A 69 2.00 -20.37 -26.00
C ASP A 69 3.41 -20.92 -26.32
N GLY A 70 4.03 -21.59 -25.34
CA GLY A 70 5.37 -22.15 -25.45
C GLY A 70 6.53 -21.14 -25.39
N LYS A 71 6.25 -19.84 -25.19
CA LYS A 71 7.25 -18.76 -25.13
C LYS A 71 7.31 -18.12 -23.75
N ARG A 72 8.53 -17.78 -23.31
CA ARG A 72 8.73 -16.98 -22.09
C ARG A 72 8.11 -15.60 -22.27
N LYS A 73 7.44 -15.10 -21.22
CA LYS A 73 6.72 -13.82 -21.25
C LYS A 73 6.85 -13.07 -19.92
N GLN A 74 7.14 -11.77 -19.99
CA GLN A 74 6.96 -10.82 -18.88
C GLN A 74 5.68 -10.03 -19.06
N VAL A 75 5.01 -9.74 -17.96
CA VAL A 75 4.02 -8.68 -17.90
C VAL A 75 4.28 -7.87 -16.63
N TYR A 76 4.20 -6.55 -16.74
CA TYR A 76 4.16 -5.66 -15.59
C TYR A 76 2.78 -5.02 -15.50
N ILE A 77 2.06 -5.29 -14.40
CA ILE A 77 0.74 -4.73 -14.13
C ILE A 77 0.89 -3.81 -12.91
N TYR A 78 0.51 -2.54 -13.04
CA TYR A 78 0.65 -1.59 -11.94
C TYR A 78 -0.40 -0.49 -11.95
N ASN A 79 -0.54 0.19 -10.81
CA ASN A 79 -1.29 1.42 -10.66
C ASN A 79 -0.35 2.56 -10.22
N ILE A 80 -0.61 3.76 -10.73
CA ILE A 80 -0.04 5.02 -10.23
C ILE A 80 -1.16 5.80 -9.55
N CYS A 81 -0.92 6.24 -8.32
CA CYS A 81 -1.87 7.04 -7.55
C CYS A 81 -1.19 8.32 -7.05
N ASP A 82 -1.86 9.46 -7.18
CA ASP A 82 -1.31 10.78 -6.87
C ASP A 82 -1.83 11.28 -5.52
N HIS A 83 -0.92 11.66 -4.62
CA HIS A 83 -1.29 12.08 -3.27
C HIS A 83 -2.18 13.32 -3.26
N GLU A 84 -1.91 14.29 -4.12
CA GLU A 84 -2.64 15.56 -4.16
C GLU A 84 -4.03 15.36 -4.76
N ALA A 85 -4.18 14.47 -5.74
CA ALA A 85 -5.48 14.08 -6.28
C ALA A 85 -6.35 13.38 -5.24
N CYS A 86 -5.80 12.40 -4.51
CA CYS A 86 -6.52 11.70 -3.44
C CYS A 86 -6.99 12.66 -2.35
N TYR A 87 -6.13 13.60 -1.94
CA TYR A 87 -6.47 14.55 -0.90
C TYR A 87 -7.60 15.50 -1.35
N LYS A 88 -7.57 15.95 -2.61
CA LYS A 88 -8.65 16.77 -3.18
C LYS A 88 -9.99 16.04 -3.20
N GLU A 89 -10.00 14.74 -3.49
CA GLU A 89 -11.22 13.94 -3.62
C GLU A 89 -11.81 13.55 -2.26
N VAL A 90 -11.00 12.93 -1.39
CA VAL A 90 -11.49 12.27 -0.16
C VAL A 90 -10.77 12.71 1.11
N GLN A 91 -9.99 13.80 1.05
CA GLN A 91 -9.23 14.34 2.19
C GLN A 91 -8.28 13.30 2.82
N SER A 92 -7.72 12.41 1.98
CA SER A 92 -6.77 11.39 2.39
C SER A 92 -5.63 11.24 1.40
N GLN A 93 -4.52 10.65 1.85
CA GLN A 93 -3.33 10.41 1.03
C GLN A 93 -3.46 9.09 0.22
N ALA A 94 -2.60 8.91 -0.79
CA ALA A 94 -2.66 7.79 -1.74
C ALA A 94 -2.50 6.39 -1.13
N ILE A 95 -1.78 6.21 -0.01
CA ILE A 95 -1.68 4.94 0.74
C ILE A 95 -3.04 4.52 1.32
N SER A 96 -3.79 5.46 1.91
CA SER A 96 -5.14 5.16 2.41
C SER A 96 -6.11 4.97 1.26
N TYR A 97 -6.00 5.79 0.21
CA TYR A 97 -6.82 5.67 -0.99
C TYR A 97 -6.67 4.31 -1.69
N THR A 98 -5.43 3.89 -1.95
CA THR A 98 -5.09 2.60 -2.59
C THR A 98 -5.48 1.38 -1.75
N THR A 99 -5.76 1.54 -0.46
CA THR A 99 -6.32 0.49 0.40
C THR A 99 -7.84 0.56 0.48
N GLY A 100 -8.38 1.76 0.62
CA GLY A 100 -9.82 2.01 0.83
C GLY A 100 -10.65 1.70 -0.41
N VAL A 101 -10.21 2.13 -1.60
CA VAL A 101 -10.97 1.87 -2.83
C VAL A 101 -11.12 0.36 -3.11
N PRO A 102 -10.06 -0.48 -3.05
CA PRO A 102 -10.22 -1.94 -3.19
C PRO A 102 -11.16 -2.57 -2.15
N ALA A 103 -11.17 -2.06 -0.91
CA ALA A 103 -12.09 -2.55 0.12
C ALA A 103 -13.55 -2.26 -0.25
N VAL A 104 -13.84 -1.07 -0.79
CA VAL A 104 -15.18 -0.73 -1.30
C VAL A 104 -15.54 -1.57 -2.52
N VAL A 105 -14.62 -1.76 -3.46
CA VAL A 105 -14.86 -2.61 -4.65
C VAL A 105 -15.16 -4.05 -4.24
N GLY A 106 -14.42 -4.61 -3.28
CA GLY A 106 -14.68 -5.94 -2.73
C GLY A 106 -16.07 -6.04 -2.09
N ALA A 107 -16.48 -5.03 -1.33
CA ALA A 107 -17.84 -4.96 -0.79
C ALA A 107 -18.91 -4.90 -1.90
N ILE A 108 -18.68 -4.14 -2.97
CA ILE A 108 -19.57 -4.10 -4.15
C ILE A 108 -19.65 -5.50 -4.79
N MET A 109 -18.53 -6.21 -4.96
CA MET A 109 -18.52 -7.57 -5.53
C MET A 109 -19.37 -8.54 -4.70
N MET A 110 -19.30 -8.45 -3.38
CA MET A 110 -20.09 -9.28 -2.47
C MET A 110 -21.57 -8.92 -2.49
N LEU A 111 -21.92 -7.63 -2.41
CA LEU A 111 -23.31 -7.14 -2.38
C LEU A 111 -24.06 -7.36 -3.70
N THR A 112 -23.33 -7.38 -4.82
CA THR A 112 -23.91 -7.67 -6.16
C THR A 112 -23.94 -9.16 -6.48
N GLY A 113 -23.46 -10.03 -5.57
CA GLY A 113 -23.41 -11.47 -5.76
C GLY A 113 -22.33 -11.98 -6.72
N LYS A 114 -21.49 -11.08 -7.26
CA LYS A 114 -20.41 -11.44 -8.21
C LYS A 114 -19.29 -12.25 -7.55
N TRP A 115 -18.92 -11.91 -6.32
CA TRP A 115 -17.99 -12.68 -5.50
C TRP A 115 -18.71 -13.24 -4.28
N HIS A 116 -19.59 -14.20 -4.50
CA HIS A 116 -20.41 -14.79 -3.45
C HIS A 116 -20.36 -16.32 -3.49
N ALA A 117 -19.63 -16.92 -2.54
CA ALA A 117 -19.53 -18.36 -2.38
C ALA A 117 -19.38 -18.73 -0.89
N PRO A 118 -19.95 -19.85 -0.40
CA PRO A 118 -19.77 -20.29 0.98
C PRO A 118 -18.30 -20.60 1.28
N GLY A 119 -17.74 -20.04 2.37
CA GLY A 119 -16.38 -20.32 2.80
C GLY A 119 -15.56 -19.06 3.10
N VAL A 120 -14.25 -19.26 3.21
CA VAL A 120 -13.25 -18.18 3.35
C VAL A 120 -12.43 -18.17 2.07
N TRP A 121 -12.29 -16.99 1.47
CA TRP A 121 -11.75 -16.84 0.13
C TRP A 121 -10.73 -15.71 0.09
N ASN A 122 -9.72 -15.90 -0.74
CA ASN A 122 -8.73 -14.90 -1.14
C ASN A 122 -9.09 -14.32 -2.52
N MET A 123 -8.54 -13.15 -2.83
CA MET A 123 -8.87 -12.36 -4.03
C MET A 123 -8.62 -13.14 -5.33
N GLU A 124 -7.51 -13.86 -5.39
CA GLU A 124 -7.06 -14.64 -6.54
C GLU A 124 -7.92 -15.87 -6.85
N GLN A 125 -8.87 -16.20 -5.97
CA GLN A 125 -9.79 -17.33 -6.15
C GLN A 125 -11.09 -16.94 -6.86
N PHE A 126 -11.32 -15.64 -7.08
CA PHE A 126 -12.46 -15.13 -7.84
C PHE A 126 -12.01 -14.55 -9.19
N ASP A 127 -12.98 -14.33 -10.08
CA ASP A 127 -12.73 -13.69 -11.37
C ASP A 127 -12.20 -12.25 -11.18
N PRO A 128 -10.95 -11.97 -11.59
CA PRO A 128 -10.34 -10.66 -11.39
C PRO A 128 -10.89 -9.59 -12.36
N GLU A 129 -11.45 -9.96 -13.52
CA GLU A 129 -11.93 -8.99 -14.51
C GLU A 129 -13.08 -8.17 -13.93
N LEU A 130 -14.02 -8.83 -13.23
CA LEU A 130 -15.14 -8.18 -12.54
C LEU A 130 -14.70 -7.13 -11.53
N PHE A 131 -13.57 -7.36 -10.86
CA PHE A 131 -13.02 -6.43 -9.89
C PHE A 131 -12.31 -5.25 -10.57
N LEU A 132 -11.48 -5.54 -11.56
CA LEU A 132 -10.71 -4.53 -12.29
C LEU A 132 -11.60 -3.55 -13.08
N ASP A 133 -12.71 -4.04 -13.63
CA ASP A 133 -13.71 -3.25 -14.34
C ASP A 133 -14.35 -2.17 -13.47
N VAL A 134 -14.41 -2.39 -12.16
CA VAL A 134 -14.94 -1.41 -11.18
C VAL A 134 -13.82 -0.59 -10.56
N LEU A 135 -12.67 -1.21 -10.28
CA LEU A 135 -11.52 -0.57 -9.65
C LEU A 135 -11.00 0.64 -10.44
N GLY A 136 -10.86 0.49 -11.77
CA GLY A 136 -10.35 1.55 -12.63
C GLY A 136 -11.22 2.82 -12.60
N PRO A 137 -12.53 2.71 -12.90
CA PRO A 137 -13.47 3.83 -12.81
C PRO A 137 -13.59 4.47 -11.43
N MET A 138 -13.31 3.72 -10.35
CA MET A 138 -13.29 4.24 -8.98
C MET A 138 -11.97 4.94 -8.59
N GLY A 139 -11.11 5.25 -9.57
CA GLY A 139 -9.92 6.09 -9.35
C GLY A 139 -8.60 5.34 -9.27
N LEU A 140 -8.59 4.03 -9.47
CA LEU A 140 -7.37 3.20 -9.47
C LEU A 140 -7.17 2.46 -10.81
N PRO A 141 -6.97 3.19 -11.93
CA PRO A 141 -6.73 2.55 -13.23
C PRO A 141 -5.44 1.72 -13.22
N THR A 142 -5.49 0.54 -13.82
CA THR A 142 -4.33 -0.33 -13.99
C THR A 142 -3.69 -0.15 -15.36
N VAL A 143 -2.37 -0.14 -15.39
CA VAL A 143 -1.55 -0.15 -16.60
C VAL A 143 -0.95 -1.54 -16.78
N VAL A 144 -1.01 -2.07 -18.00
CA VAL A 144 -0.40 -3.35 -18.38
C VAL A 144 0.69 -3.08 -19.41
N ILE A 145 1.92 -3.45 -19.07
CA ILE A 145 3.05 -3.45 -19.99
C ILE A 145 3.36 -4.90 -20.35
N ASP A 146 3.17 -5.21 -21.63
CA ASP A 146 3.45 -6.52 -22.22
C ASP A 146 4.75 -6.45 -23.04
N GLY A 147 5.66 -7.41 -22.86
CA GLY A 147 6.86 -7.54 -23.69
C GLY A 147 8.09 -6.76 -23.22
N GLY A 148 8.20 -6.40 -21.94
CA GLY A 148 9.43 -5.82 -21.39
C GLY A 148 10.63 -6.79 -21.47
N GLU A 149 11.82 -6.26 -21.76
CA GLU A 149 13.06 -7.05 -21.82
C GLU A 149 13.34 -7.74 -20.48
N TRP A 150 13.74 -9.02 -20.54
CA TRP A 150 14.21 -9.78 -19.40
C TRP A 150 15.74 -9.63 -19.33
N SER A 151 16.27 -8.92 -18.34
CA SER A 151 17.63 -9.24 -17.90
C SER A 151 17.56 -10.56 -17.11
N GLU A 152 18.41 -11.53 -17.46
CA GLU A 152 18.68 -12.63 -16.55
C GLU A 152 19.20 -12.02 -15.23
N LEU A 153 18.60 -12.43 -14.10
CA LEU A 153 19.05 -12.01 -12.77
C LEU A 153 20.29 -12.81 -12.38
#